data_AF-A0AAV1KPV3-F1
#
_entry.id   AF-A0AAV1KPV3-F1
#
_cell.length_a   1.000
_cell.length_b   1.000
_cell.length_c   1.000
_cell.angle_alpha   90.00
_cell.angle_beta   90.00
_cell.angle_gamma   90.00
#
_symmetry.space_group_name_H-M   'P 1'
#
loop_
_entity.id
_entity.type
_entity.pdbx_description
1 polymer ?
#
loop_
_entity_poly.entity_id
_entity_poly.type
_entity_poly.pdbx_seq_one_letter_code
_entity_poly.pdbx_strand_id
1 'polypeptide(L)'
;MARCARALPALFLQLNLMLMMYAGAGLATAARLKWDPSTYIALREVLPSEYRVAAVLLVVCSAVLLLQGHLAVLALYARRARFLLLITYAAVMAGTVGGETAWAWWTGARVAAWARTAQAHELRRALQLREHLLPLLQHLAHWHPLPQHIHDILKEAEADLPRNSYVAVAAGGLLALLQPAAAALALLLAARARHPPRGGTYTCAYLSLPLQLQLV
;
A
#
# COMPACT_ATOMS: atom_id res chain seq x y z
N MET A 1 11.57 17.39 -29.29
CA MET A 1 12.05 16.08 -28.77
C MET A 1 12.86 16.15 -27.46
N ALA A 2 13.69 17.18 -27.22
CA ALA A 2 14.49 17.30 -25.99
C ALA A 2 13.70 17.43 -24.66
N ARG A 3 12.45 17.95 -24.70
CA ARG A 3 11.58 18.06 -23.51
C ARG A 3 11.07 16.69 -23.04
N CYS A 4 10.73 15.78 -23.95
CA CYS A 4 10.29 14.41 -23.62
C CYS A 4 11.43 13.53 -23.06
N ALA A 5 12.69 13.85 -23.38
CA ALA A 5 13.85 13.13 -22.86
C ALA A 5 14.06 13.37 -21.35
N ARG A 6 13.69 14.55 -20.84
CA ARG A 6 13.79 14.90 -19.41
C ARG A 6 12.53 14.55 -18.60
N ALA A 7 11.39 14.41 -19.26
CA ALA A 7 10.12 14.09 -18.60
C ALA A 7 10.10 12.67 -17.99
N LEU A 8 10.61 11.65 -18.70
CA LEU A 8 10.56 10.26 -18.20
C LEU A 8 11.30 10.05 -16.86
N PRO A 9 12.56 10.52 -16.70
CA PRO A 9 13.25 10.42 -15.41
C PRO A 9 12.52 11.13 -14.26
N ALA A 10 11.92 12.30 -14.54
CA ALA A 10 11.17 13.07 -13.54
C ALA A 10 9.87 12.35 -13.14
N LEU A 11 9.11 11.82 -14.10
CA LEU A 11 7.92 11.01 -13.84
C LEU A 11 8.26 9.75 -13.04
N PHE A 12 9.35 9.07 -13.41
CA PHE A 12 9.82 7.89 -12.68
C PHE A 12 10.15 8.22 -11.22
N LEU A 13 10.81 9.35 -10.95
CA LEU A 13 11.07 9.80 -9.58
C LEU A 13 9.76 10.12 -8.84
N GLN A 14 8.83 10.84 -9.47
CA GLN A 14 7.56 11.23 -8.86
C GLN A 14 6.72 10.01 -8.45
N LEU A 15 6.63 8.99 -9.31
CA LEU A 15 5.93 7.74 -8.96
C LEU A 15 6.60 7.04 -7.77
N ASN A 16 7.93 7.01 -7.73
CA ASN A 16 8.64 6.39 -6.60
C ASN A 16 8.44 7.16 -5.30
N LEU A 17 8.34 8.49 -5.33
CA LEU A 17 7.98 9.29 -4.16
C LEU A 17 6.57 8.93 -3.65
N MET A 18 5.59 8.82 -4.55
CA MET A 18 4.24 8.37 -4.19
C MET A 18 4.25 6.96 -3.59
N LEU A 19 4.97 6.02 -4.19
CA LEU A 19 5.11 4.65 -3.69
C LEU A 19 5.80 4.60 -2.32
N MET A 20 6.79 5.45 -2.07
CA MET A 20 7.42 5.58 -0.74
C MET A 20 6.44 6.12 0.31
N MET A 21 5.53 7.03 -0.05
CA MET A 21 4.46 7.45 0.87
C MET A 21 3.55 6.28 1.25
N TYR A 22 3.17 5.44 0.28
CA TYR A 22 2.40 4.22 0.54
C TYR A 22 3.19 3.20 1.37
N ALA A 23 4.49 3.09 1.18
CA ALA A 23 5.35 2.25 2.01
C ALA A 23 5.33 2.71 3.48
N GLY A 24 5.39 4.02 3.73
CA GLY A 24 5.22 4.57 5.08
C GLY A 24 3.86 4.23 5.69
N ALA A 25 2.79 4.39 4.91
CA ALA A 25 1.44 4.02 5.35
C ALA A 25 1.31 2.51 5.63
N GLY A 26 1.93 1.66 4.81
CA GLY A 26 1.96 0.22 4.99
C GLY A 26 2.71 -0.21 6.26
N LEU A 27 3.86 0.41 6.56
CA LEU A 27 4.59 0.20 7.82
C LEU A 27 3.78 0.65 9.04
N ALA A 28 3.15 1.82 8.98
CA ALA A 28 2.29 2.31 10.05
C ALA A 28 1.10 1.36 10.29
N THR A 29 0.51 0.85 9.21
CA THR A 29 -0.58 -0.13 9.27
C THR A 29 -0.12 -1.45 9.86
N ALA A 30 1.05 -1.96 9.45
CA ALA A 30 1.63 -3.17 10.02
C ALA A 30 1.95 -3.03 11.52
N ALA A 31 2.49 -1.88 11.92
CA ALA A 31 2.75 -1.54 13.31
C ALA A 31 1.46 -1.56 14.13
N ARG A 32 0.37 -0.95 13.62
CA ARG A 32 -0.96 -1.00 14.25
C ARG A 32 -1.50 -2.42 14.33
N LEU A 33 -1.41 -3.21 13.26
CA LEU A 33 -1.84 -4.61 13.29
C LEU A 33 -1.14 -5.38 14.42
N LYS A 34 0.15 -5.12 14.68
CA LYS A 34 0.93 -5.85 15.68
C LYS A 34 0.77 -5.31 17.10
N TRP A 35 0.76 -3.99 17.27
CA TRP A 35 0.81 -3.33 18.59
C TRP A 35 -0.53 -2.84 19.12
N ASP A 36 -1.53 -2.70 18.25
CA ASP A 36 -2.92 -2.44 18.65
C ASP A 36 -3.86 -3.51 18.08
N PRO A 37 -3.88 -4.70 18.70
CA PRO A 37 -4.70 -5.81 18.23
C PRO A 37 -6.20 -5.57 18.43
N SER A 38 -6.60 -4.56 19.21
CA SER A 38 -8.00 -4.28 19.51
C SER A 38 -8.75 -3.75 18.28
N THR A 39 -8.04 -3.05 17.39
CA THR A 39 -8.58 -2.48 16.14
C THR A 39 -8.98 -3.55 15.11
N TYR A 40 -8.44 -4.78 15.19
CA TYR A 40 -8.66 -5.84 14.19
C TYR A 40 -9.12 -7.18 14.78
N ILE A 41 -9.79 -7.17 15.94
CA ILE A 41 -10.26 -8.39 16.64
C ILE A 41 -11.08 -9.28 15.71
N ALA A 42 -12.03 -8.72 14.96
CA ALA A 42 -12.89 -9.49 14.06
C ALA A 42 -12.07 -10.27 13.01
N LEU A 43 -11.07 -9.62 12.41
CA LEU A 43 -10.21 -10.28 11.41
C LEU A 43 -9.35 -11.37 12.05
N ARG A 44 -8.84 -11.13 13.25
CA ARG A 44 -7.99 -12.07 13.99
C ARG A 44 -8.75 -13.33 14.41
N GLU A 45 -9.99 -13.19 14.88
CA GLU A 45 -10.80 -14.33 15.34
C GLU A 45 -11.37 -15.14 14.17
N VAL A 46 -11.81 -14.46 13.12
CA VAL A 46 -12.46 -15.12 11.96
C VAL A 46 -11.45 -15.71 10.99
N LEU A 47 -10.32 -15.03 10.75
CA LEU A 47 -9.31 -15.39 9.75
C LEU A 47 -7.88 -15.27 10.34
N PRO A 48 -7.52 -16.12 11.31
CA PRO A 48 -6.27 -15.98 12.08
C PRO A 48 -5.01 -16.16 11.23
N SER A 49 -5.05 -17.06 10.23
CA SER A 49 -3.94 -17.29 9.31
C SER A 49 -3.69 -16.09 8.42
N GLU A 50 -4.75 -15.54 7.84
CA GLU A 50 -4.74 -14.43 6.90
C GLU A 50 -4.25 -13.17 7.61
N TYR A 51 -4.70 -12.93 8.85
CA TYR A 51 -4.22 -11.85 9.70
C TYR A 51 -2.70 -11.93 9.96
N ARG A 52 -2.17 -13.11 10.31
CA ARG A 52 -0.72 -13.29 10.56
C ARG A 52 0.10 -13.05 9.31
N VAL A 53 -0.37 -13.57 8.17
CA VAL A 53 0.30 -13.38 6.88
C VAL A 53 0.25 -11.90 6.48
N ALA A 54 -0.88 -11.21 6.65
CA ALA A 54 -1.02 -9.79 6.37
C ALA A 54 -0.04 -8.94 7.19
N ALA A 55 0.10 -9.24 8.49
CA ALA A 55 1.02 -8.52 9.37
C ALA A 55 2.48 -8.61 8.90
N VAL A 56 2.90 -9.76 8.36
CA VAL A 56 4.26 -9.95 7.81
C VAL A 56 4.38 -9.31 6.43
N LEU A 57 3.45 -9.59 5.53
CA LEU A 57 3.50 -9.09 4.15
C LEU A 57 3.46 -7.56 4.07
N LEU A 58 2.67 -6.89 4.92
CA LEU A 58 2.66 -5.43 4.96
C LEU A 58 4.04 -4.85 5.29
N VAL A 59 4.77 -5.45 6.24
CA VAL A 59 6.14 -5.02 6.57
C VAL A 59 7.07 -5.28 5.40
N VAL A 60 7.05 -6.50 4.85
CA VAL A 60 7.95 -6.92 3.78
C VAL A 60 7.73 -6.08 2.51
N CYS A 61 6.49 -5.96 2.03
CA CYS A 61 6.16 -5.17 0.85
C CYS A 61 6.52 -3.69 1.04
N SER A 62 6.25 -3.12 2.22
CA SER A 62 6.61 -1.73 2.49
C SER A 62 8.12 -1.51 2.53
N ALA A 63 8.89 -2.41 3.16
CA ALA A 63 10.34 -2.34 3.15
C ALA A 63 10.90 -2.47 1.72
N VAL A 64 10.34 -3.36 0.91
CA VAL A 64 10.70 -3.51 -0.51
C VAL A 64 10.41 -2.22 -1.29
N LEU A 65 9.24 -1.59 -1.11
CA LEU A 65 8.91 -0.31 -1.76
C LEU A 65 9.88 0.82 -1.36
N LEU A 66 10.30 0.90 -0.10
CA LEU A 66 11.34 1.85 0.33
C LEU A 66 12.67 1.59 -0.37
N LEU A 67 13.13 0.32 -0.38
CA LEU A 67 14.36 -0.07 -1.07
C LEU A 67 14.30 0.22 -2.57
N GLN A 68 13.13 0.05 -3.18
CA GLN A 68 12.92 0.40 -4.58
C GLN A 68 13.02 1.90 -4.85
N GLY A 69 12.53 2.75 -3.95
CA GLY A 69 12.74 4.19 -4.03
C GLY A 69 14.24 4.55 -4.06
N HIS A 70 15.04 3.94 -3.18
CA HIS A 70 16.50 4.10 -3.18
C HIS A 70 17.15 3.58 -4.46
N LEU A 71 16.71 2.41 -4.95
CA LEU A 71 17.21 1.83 -6.19
C LEU A 71 16.90 2.70 -7.41
N ALA A 72 15.70 3.30 -7.45
CA ALA A 72 15.30 4.24 -8.49
C ALA A 72 16.21 5.47 -8.53
N VAL A 73 16.48 6.07 -7.37
CA VAL A 73 17.42 7.19 -7.25
C VAL A 73 18.82 6.78 -7.69
N LEU A 74 19.33 5.66 -7.20
CA LEU A 74 20.66 5.14 -7.56
C LEU A 74 20.78 4.91 -9.08
N ALA A 75 19.74 4.36 -9.71
CA ALA A 75 19.70 4.14 -11.15
C ALA A 75 19.75 5.44 -11.97
N LEU A 76 19.22 6.54 -11.43
CA LEU A 76 19.28 7.85 -12.09
C LEU A 76 20.68 8.45 -12.06
N TYR A 77 21.44 8.24 -10.98
CA TYR A 77 22.80 8.78 -10.81
C TYR A 77 23.90 7.87 -11.36
N ALA A 78 23.73 6.55 -11.35
CA ALA A 78 24.75 5.61 -11.78
C ALA A 78 24.82 5.48 -13.31
N ARG A 79 25.82 6.07 -13.98
CA ARG A 79 25.96 5.98 -15.44
C ARG A 79 26.28 4.56 -15.95
N ARG A 80 27.20 3.85 -15.29
CA ARG A 80 27.70 2.53 -15.74
C ARG A 80 26.74 1.39 -15.42
N ALA A 81 26.08 1.44 -14.27
CA ALA A 81 25.20 0.38 -13.79
C ALA A 81 23.71 0.65 -14.06
N ARG A 82 23.36 1.80 -14.68
CA ARG A 82 21.97 2.23 -14.91
C ARG A 82 21.07 1.12 -15.42
N PHE A 83 21.51 0.45 -16.48
CA PHE A 83 20.73 -0.59 -17.14
C PHE A 83 20.38 -1.72 -16.17
N LEU A 84 21.39 -2.27 -15.49
CA LEU A 84 21.21 -3.36 -14.53
C LEU A 84 20.31 -2.94 -13.37
N LEU A 85 20.52 -1.74 -12.80
CA LEU A 85 19.71 -1.24 -11.70
C LEU A 85 18.23 -1.07 -12.07
N LEU A 86 17.94 -0.60 -13.29
CA LEU A 86 16.56 -0.46 -13.79
C LEU A 86 15.89 -1.80 -14.06
N ILE A 87 16.64 -2.80 -14.55
CA ILE A 87 16.12 -4.16 -14.72
C ILE A 87 15.86 -4.82 -13.36
N THR A 88 16.79 -4.69 -12.42
CA THR A 88 16.59 -5.18 -11.05
C THR A 88 15.37 -4.52 -10.41
N TYR A 89 15.21 -3.21 -10.59
CA TYR A 89 14.02 -2.49 -10.13
C TYR A 89 12.73 -3.10 -10.73
N ALA A 90 12.68 -3.25 -12.05
CA ALA A 90 11.50 -3.78 -12.73
C ALA A 90 11.19 -5.24 -12.32
N ALA A 91 12.22 -6.07 -12.16
CA ALA A 91 12.08 -7.46 -11.73
C ALA A 91 11.55 -7.56 -10.29
N VAL A 92 12.09 -6.77 -9.36
CA VAL A 92 11.61 -6.72 -7.97
C VAL A 92 10.17 -6.21 -7.94
N MET A 93 9.83 -5.16 -8.73
CA MET A 93 8.48 -4.60 -8.76
C MET A 93 7.47 -5.62 -9.28
N ALA A 94 7.81 -6.35 -10.34
CA ALA A 94 6.98 -7.42 -10.86
C ALA A 94 6.78 -8.55 -9.81
N GLY A 95 7.82 -8.88 -9.05
CA GLY A 95 7.73 -9.81 -7.92
C GLY A 95 6.78 -9.32 -6.83
N THR A 96 6.85 -8.03 -6.46
CA THR A 96 5.94 -7.41 -5.49
C THR A 96 4.49 -7.47 -5.95
N VAL A 97 4.20 -7.04 -7.18
CA VAL A 97 2.85 -7.09 -7.77
C VAL A 97 2.34 -8.53 -7.86
N GLY A 98 3.20 -9.48 -8.28
CA GLY A 98 2.87 -10.90 -8.31
C GLY A 98 2.53 -11.47 -6.93
N GLY A 99 3.30 -11.09 -5.90
CA GLY A 99 3.05 -11.49 -4.51
C GLY A 99 1.76 -10.91 -3.96
N GLU A 100 1.50 -9.62 -4.19
CA GLU A 100 0.28 -8.93 -3.75
C GLU A 100 -0.96 -9.51 -4.42
N THR A 101 -0.91 -9.77 -5.73
CA THR A 101 -2.02 -10.39 -6.47
C THR A 101 -2.28 -11.82 -6.01
N ALA A 102 -1.24 -12.63 -5.79
CA ALA A 102 -1.37 -13.98 -5.26
C ALA A 102 -1.97 -13.97 -3.84
N TRP A 103 -1.53 -13.05 -2.99
CA TRP A 103 -2.07 -12.91 -1.64
C TRP A 103 -3.52 -12.42 -1.64
N ALA A 104 -3.86 -11.43 -2.49
CA ALA A 104 -5.23 -10.93 -2.62
C ALA A 104 -6.17 -12.02 -3.13
N TRP A 105 -5.72 -12.80 -4.13
CA TRP A 105 -6.46 -13.94 -4.64
C TRP A 105 -6.69 -15.01 -3.56
N TRP A 106 -5.62 -15.43 -2.87
CA TRP A 106 -5.69 -16.42 -1.80
C TRP A 106 -6.63 -15.97 -0.68
N THR A 107 -6.48 -14.73 -0.20
CA THR A 107 -7.35 -14.15 0.83
C THR A 107 -8.80 -14.09 0.36
N GLY A 108 -9.06 -13.67 -0.87
CA GLY A 108 -10.40 -13.64 -1.46
C GLY A 108 -11.05 -15.03 -1.51
N ALA A 109 -10.30 -16.04 -1.92
CA ALA A 109 -10.77 -17.43 -1.94
C ALA A 109 -11.09 -17.95 -0.52
N ARG A 110 -10.27 -17.60 0.47
CA ARG A 110 -10.48 -17.96 1.88
C ARG A 110 -11.71 -17.28 2.48
N VAL A 111 -11.90 -15.99 2.23
CA VAL A 111 -13.09 -15.25 2.64
C VAL A 111 -14.34 -15.84 1.99
N ALA A 112 -14.30 -16.14 0.69
CA ALA A 112 -15.43 -16.74 -0.02
C ALA A 112 -15.76 -18.15 0.50
N ALA A 113 -14.75 -18.94 0.85
CA ALA A 113 -14.94 -20.25 1.47
C ALA A 113 -15.54 -20.12 2.87
N TRP A 114 -14.99 -19.22 3.70
CA TRP A 114 -15.51 -18.94 5.04
C TRP A 114 -16.97 -18.47 4.99
N ALA A 115 -17.34 -17.61 4.04
CA ALA A 115 -18.70 -17.09 3.89
C ALA A 115 -19.77 -18.17 3.64
N ARG A 116 -19.36 -19.37 3.23
CA ARG A 116 -20.24 -20.54 3.03
C ARG A 116 -20.34 -21.45 4.26
N THR A 117 -19.58 -21.21 5.32
CA THR A 117 -19.56 -22.04 6.53
C THR A 117 -20.75 -21.75 7.45
N ALA A 118 -21.05 -22.70 8.36
CA ALA A 118 -22.08 -22.54 9.39
C ALA A 118 -21.75 -21.39 10.35
N GLN A 119 -20.48 -21.18 10.68
CA GLN A 119 -20.00 -20.08 11.51
C GLN A 119 -20.33 -18.71 10.90
N ALA A 120 -20.17 -18.55 9.59
CA ALA A 120 -20.56 -17.31 8.92
C ALA A 120 -22.09 -17.07 8.96
N HIS A 121 -22.88 -18.14 8.89
CA HIS A 121 -24.34 -18.05 9.02
C HIS A 121 -24.77 -17.72 10.46
N GLU A 122 -24.08 -18.26 11.46
CA GLU A 122 -24.30 -17.89 12.87
C GLU A 122 -23.90 -16.44 13.14
N LEU A 123 -22.75 -15.99 12.61
CA LEU A 123 -22.34 -14.59 12.73
C LEU A 123 -23.35 -13.65 12.06
N ARG A 124 -23.84 -13.97 10.86
CA ARG A 124 -24.90 -13.19 10.20
C ARG A 124 -26.18 -13.16 11.01
N ARG A 125 -26.59 -14.31 11.59
CA ARG A 125 -27.76 -14.37 12.50
C ARG A 125 -27.52 -13.52 13.75
N ALA A 126 -26.35 -13.62 14.38
CA ALA A 126 -25.98 -12.82 15.54
C ALA A 126 -25.99 -11.31 15.22
N LEU A 127 -25.51 -10.92 14.03
CA LEU A 127 -25.58 -9.54 13.55
C LEU A 127 -27.02 -9.07 13.30
N GLN A 128 -27.94 -9.95 12.89
CA GLN A 128 -29.39 -9.62 12.80
C GLN A 128 -30.03 -9.49 14.19
N LEU A 129 -29.68 -10.38 15.13
CA LEU A 129 -30.10 -10.32 16.53
C LEU A 129 -29.58 -9.07 17.25
N ARG A 130 -28.47 -8.47 16.79
CA ARG A 130 -27.93 -7.21 17.32
C ARG A 130 -28.94 -6.07 17.24
N GLU A 131 -29.75 -5.99 16.19
CA GLU A 131 -30.79 -4.96 16.05
C GLU A 131 -31.80 -5.01 17.21
N HIS A 132 -31.97 -6.19 17.81
CA HIS A 132 -32.89 -6.44 18.92
C HIS A 132 -32.19 -6.31 20.29
N LEU A 133 -30.86 -6.52 20.35
CA LEU A 133 -30.04 -6.33 21.55
C LEU A 133 -29.72 -4.86 21.84
N LEU A 134 -29.63 -4.02 20.80
CA LEU A 134 -29.37 -2.58 20.93
C LEU A 134 -30.35 -1.86 21.89
N PRO A 135 -31.68 -2.02 21.76
CA PRO A 135 -32.64 -1.39 22.68
C PRO A 135 -32.56 -1.97 24.11
N LEU A 136 -32.21 -3.25 24.26
CA LEU A 136 -32.00 -3.87 25.59
C LEU A 136 -30.77 -3.31 26.29
N LEU A 137 -29.68 -3.08 25.56
CA LEU A 137 -28.48 -2.40 26.09
C LEU A 137 -28.77 -0.96 26.50
N GLN A 138 -29.60 -0.24 25.74
CA GLN A 138 -30.04 1.12 26.10
C GLN A 138 -30.91 1.13 27.37
N HIS A 139 -31.74 0.11 27.56
CA HIS A 139 -32.54 -0.03 28.78
C HIS A 139 -31.68 -0.38 30.00
N LEU A 140 -30.69 -1.26 29.84
CA LEU A 140 -29.69 -1.59 30.87
C LEU A 140 -28.76 -0.42 31.20
N ALA A 141 -28.52 0.47 30.25
CA ALA A 141 -27.68 1.65 30.44
C ALA A 141 -28.26 2.63 31.49
N HIS A 142 -29.57 2.54 31.76
CA HIS A 142 -30.22 3.30 32.81
C HIS A 142 -29.73 2.93 34.22
N TRP A 143 -29.23 1.69 34.40
CA TRP A 143 -28.79 1.15 35.67
C TRP A 143 -27.28 1.04 35.81
N HIS A 144 -26.55 1.09 34.69
CA HIS A 144 -25.10 0.94 34.68
C HIS A 144 -24.49 1.69 33.48
N PRO A 145 -23.36 2.40 33.63
CA PRO A 145 -22.79 3.22 32.54
C PRO A 145 -22.04 2.42 31.46
N LEU A 146 -21.56 1.21 31.76
CA LEU A 146 -20.80 0.37 30.81
C LEU A 146 -21.58 0.02 29.51
N PRO A 147 -22.87 -0.34 29.56
CA PRO A 147 -23.69 -0.55 28.36
C PRO A 147 -23.72 0.64 27.40
N GLN A 148 -23.69 1.87 27.92
CA GLN A 148 -23.68 3.09 27.11
C GLN A 148 -22.35 3.24 26.35
N HIS A 149 -21.23 3.05 27.05
CA HIS A 149 -19.90 3.09 26.42
C HIS A 149 -19.71 2.03 25.34
N ILE A 150 -20.21 0.81 25.57
CA ILE A 150 -20.20 -0.26 24.57
C ILE A 150 -21.05 0.13 23.36
N HIS A 151 -22.23 0.72 23.58
CA HIS A 151 -23.10 1.19 22.49
C HIS A 151 -22.43 2.27 21.63
N ASP A 152 -21.73 3.21 22.25
CA ASP A 152 -21.04 4.29 21.57
C ASP A 152 -19.87 3.78 20.71
N ILE A 153 -19.03 2.89 21.27
CA ILE A 153 -17.95 2.22 20.52
C ILE A 153 -18.52 1.43 19.33
N LEU A 154 -19.65 0.74 19.53
CA LEU A 154 -20.26 -0.07 18.48
C LEU A 154 -20.84 0.79 17.35
N LYS A 155 -21.40 1.96 17.68
CA LYS A 155 -21.88 2.95 16.69
C LYS A 155 -20.74 3.62 15.94
N GLU A 156 -19.67 3.99 16.65
CA GLU A 156 -18.48 4.58 16.05
C GLU A 156 -17.83 3.60 15.07
N ALA A 157 -17.62 2.35 15.49
CA ALA A 157 -17.09 1.30 14.62
C ALA A 157 -17.97 1.04 13.38
N GLU A 158 -19.30 1.12 13.51
CA GLU A 158 -20.23 0.93 12.40
C GLU A 158 -20.25 2.12 11.42
N ALA A 159 -20.12 3.35 11.92
CA ALA A 159 -19.98 4.54 11.08
C ALA A 159 -18.64 4.53 10.32
N ASP A 160 -17.59 3.98 10.94
CA ASP A 160 -16.25 3.97 10.38
C ASP A 160 -15.97 2.77 9.47
N LEU A 161 -16.66 1.64 9.62
CA LEU A 161 -16.47 0.45 8.77
C LEU A 161 -16.65 0.73 7.26
N PRO A 162 -17.75 1.35 6.79
CA PRO A 162 -17.90 1.69 5.37
C PRO A 162 -16.91 2.78 4.95
N ARG A 163 -16.54 3.69 5.87
CA ARG A 163 -15.58 4.76 5.60
C ARG A 163 -14.15 4.25 5.43
N ASN A 164 -13.74 3.25 6.21
CA ASN A 164 -12.38 2.74 6.15
C ASN A 164 -12.18 1.74 5.00
N SER A 165 -13.24 1.01 4.63
CA SER A 165 -13.17 0.05 3.52
C SER A 165 -13.00 0.72 2.16
N TYR A 166 -13.67 1.84 1.87
CA TYR A 166 -13.47 2.55 0.60
C TYR A 166 -12.03 3.08 0.46
N VAL A 167 -11.42 3.55 1.55
CA VAL A 167 -10.04 4.04 1.54
C VAL A 167 -9.07 2.91 1.25
N ALA A 168 -9.27 1.74 1.88
CA ALA A 168 -8.44 0.56 1.62
C ALA A 168 -8.55 0.09 0.17
N VAL A 169 -9.76 0.05 -0.40
CA VAL A 169 -9.99 -0.31 -1.81
C VAL A 169 -9.36 0.72 -2.75
N ALA A 170 -9.53 2.01 -2.47
CA ALA A 170 -8.93 3.08 -3.28
C ALA A 170 -7.39 3.05 -3.23
N ALA A 171 -6.81 2.82 -2.05
CA ALA A 171 -5.37 2.65 -1.88
C ALA A 171 -4.85 1.42 -2.65
N GLY A 172 -5.54 0.28 -2.56
CA GLY A 172 -5.21 -0.92 -3.33
C GLY A 172 -5.31 -0.69 -4.84
N GLY A 173 -6.36 -0.02 -5.31
CA GLY A 173 -6.53 0.35 -6.70
C GLY A 173 -5.43 1.29 -7.19
N LEU A 174 -5.02 2.27 -6.37
CA LEU A 174 -3.94 3.17 -6.74
C LEU A 174 -2.58 2.45 -6.80
N LEU A 175 -2.28 1.57 -5.85
CA LEU A 175 -1.06 0.74 -5.89
C LEU A 175 -1.01 -0.13 -7.14
N ALA A 176 -2.13 -0.78 -7.48
CA ALA A 176 -2.29 -1.58 -8.69
C ALA A 176 -2.07 -0.79 -10.00
N LEU A 177 -2.18 0.54 -9.96
CA LEU A 177 -1.86 1.42 -11.09
C LEU A 177 -0.41 1.93 -11.03
N LEU A 178 0.03 2.40 -9.86
CA LEU A 178 1.34 3.02 -9.68
C LEU A 178 2.49 2.03 -9.86
N GLN A 179 2.39 0.81 -9.32
CA GLN A 179 3.46 -0.18 -9.39
C GLN A 179 3.73 -0.65 -10.84
N PRO A 180 2.73 -1.05 -11.65
CA PRO A 180 2.97 -1.39 -13.05
C PRO A 180 3.45 -0.19 -13.88
N ALA A 181 2.95 1.01 -13.62
CA ALA A 181 3.41 2.23 -14.29
C ALA A 181 4.89 2.52 -14.01
N ALA A 182 5.32 2.36 -12.76
CA ALA A 182 6.71 2.53 -12.37
C ALA A 182 7.62 1.46 -12.99
N ALA A 183 7.18 0.19 -13.03
CA ALA A 183 7.89 -0.89 -13.71
C ALA A 183 8.02 -0.63 -15.23
N ALA A 184 6.95 -0.20 -15.88
CA ALA A 184 6.95 0.15 -17.31
C ALA A 184 7.92 1.30 -17.60
N LEU A 185 7.92 2.36 -16.78
CA LEU A 185 8.86 3.46 -16.91
C LEU A 185 10.31 3.03 -16.69
N ALA A 186 10.58 2.14 -15.72
CA ALA A 186 11.91 1.58 -15.51
C ALA A 186 12.40 0.82 -16.75
N LEU A 187 11.55 -0.02 -17.35
CA LEU A 187 11.87 -0.75 -18.58
C LEU A 187 12.10 0.18 -19.78
N LEU A 188 11.28 1.22 -19.94
CA LEU A 188 11.47 2.23 -20.98
C LEU A 188 12.79 2.98 -20.80
N LEU A 189 13.15 3.34 -19.57
CA LEU A 189 14.43 3.97 -19.25
C LEU A 189 15.62 3.00 -19.47
N ALA A 190 15.44 1.71 -19.20
CA ALA A 190 16.45 0.68 -19.42
C ALA A 190 16.71 0.47 -20.92
N ALA A 191 15.65 0.40 -21.72
CA ALA A 191 15.75 0.30 -23.18
C ALA A 191 16.52 1.49 -23.78
N ARG A 192 16.28 2.71 -23.28
CA ARG A 192 17.04 3.90 -23.69
C ARG A 192 18.49 3.89 -23.22
N ALA A 193 18.79 3.29 -22.07
CA ALA A 193 20.15 3.16 -21.57
C ALA A 193 21.02 2.19 -22.41
N ARG A 194 20.40 1.19 -23.06
CA ARG A 194 21.10 0.25 -23.98
C ARG A 194 21.52 0.90 -25.29
N HIS A 195 20.79 1.90 -25.76
CA HIS A 195 21.08 2.62 -27.00
C HIS A 195 21.42 4.09 -26.69
N PRO A 196 22.64 4.38 -26.20
CA PRO A 196 23.08 5.76 -26.11
C PRO A 196 23.03 6.37 -27.53
N PRO A 197 22.47 7.58 -27.70
CA PRO A 197 22.40 8.21 -29.02
C PRO A 197 23.80 8.32 -29.61
N ARG A 198 24.01 7.67 -30.76
CA ARG A 198 25.21 7.81 -31.57
C ARG A 198 25.21 9.22 -32.16
N GLY A 199 25.94 10.14 -31.53
CA GLY A 199 26.09 11.51 -32.00
C GLY A 199 25.32 12.51 -31.14
N GLY A 200 26.06 13.27 -30.33
CA GLY A 200 25.50 14.32 -29.50
C GLY A 200 26.34 14.52 -28.25
N THR A 201 27.38 15.33 -28.39
CA THR A 201 28.01 16.09 -27.30
C THR A 201 26.93 16.86 -26.52
N TYR A 202 26.23 16.18 -25.62
CA TYR A 202 25.42 16.84 -24.60
C TYR A 202 26.27 16.98 -23.35
N THR A 203 26.96 18.11 -23.35
CA THR A 203 27.53 18.79 -22.21
C THR A 203 26.70 18.56 -20.95
N CYS A 204 27.41 18.25 -19.88
CA CYS A 204 26.93 18.16 -18.52
C CYS A 204 26.17 19.45 -18.14
N ALA A 205 24.83 19.45 -18.24
CA ALA A 205 23.98 20.56 -17.81
C ALA A 205 23.12 20.17 -16.59
N TYR A 206 23.66 19.33 -15.71
CA TYR A 206 23.11 19.05 -14.38
C TYR A 206 23.85 19.83 -13.27
N LEU A 207 24.72 20.78 -13.62
CA LEU A 207 25.54 21.54 -12.65
C LEU A 207 25.38 23.07 -12.75
N SER A 208 24.32 23.56 -13.38
CA SER A 208 23.97 24.99 -13.34
C SER A 208 22.52 25.18 -12.88
N LEU A 209 22.22 24.66 -11.69
CA LEU A 209 21.32 25.39 -10.80
C LEU A 209 22.21 26.49 -10.18
N PRO A 210 21.93 27.79 -10.35
CA PRO A 210 22.68 28.81 -9.65
C PRO A 210 22.32 28.69 -8.17
N LEU A 211 23.16 28.01 -7.41
CA LEU A 211 23.25 28.16 -5.96
C LEU A 211 23.98 29.48 -5.68
N GLN A 212 23.44 30.58 -6.22
CA GLN A 212 23.72 31.94 -5.82
C GLN A 212 22.51 32.44 -5.05
N LEU A 213 22.28 31.84 -3.88
CA LEU A 213 21.77 32.59 -2.75
C LEU A 213 23.00 33.10 -1.99
N GLN A 214 23.63 34.12 -2.58
CA GLN A 214 24.21 35.19 -1.78
C GLN A 214 23.02 36.07 -1.36
N LEU A 215 22.78 36.16 -0.06
CA LEU A 215 22.28 37.37 0.59
C LEU A 215 22.46 37.20 2.10
N VAL A 216 23.54 37.84 2.56
CA VAL A 216 23.70 38.57 3.83
C VAL A 216 23.42 37.83 5.13
#